data_AF-I3DVE0-F1
#
_entry.id   AF-I3DVE0-F1
#
_cell.length_a   1.000
_cell.length_b   1.000
_cell.length_c   1.000
_cell.angle_alpha   90.00
_cell.angle_beta   90.00
_cell.angle_gamma   90.00
#
_symmetry.space_group_name_H-M   'P 1'
#
loop_
_entity.id
_entity.type
_entity.pdbx_description
1 polymer ?
#
loop_
_entity_poly.entity_id
_entity_poly.type
_entity_poly.pdbx_seq_one_letter_code
_entity_poly.pdbx_strand_id
1 'polypeptide(L)' 'MNLDRFQHIEEKKEKIIDFLILSGVYKKGNFQLFELTLRELEEEYEKLTENKPSD' A
#
# COMPACT_ATOMS: atom_id res chain seq x y z
N MET A 1 -1.14 26.69 -3.33
CA MET A 1 -1.67 25.46 -3.95
C MET A 1 -0.98 24.29 -3.26
N ASN A 2 -1.72 23.30 -2.74
CA ASN A 2 -1.15 22.16 -1.99
C ASN A 2 -0.62 21.06 -2.93
N LEU A 3 0.28 21.41 -3.86
CA LEU A 3 0.86 20.44 -4.80
C LEU A 3 1.73 19.41 -4.05
N ASP A 4 2.46 19.87 -3.04
CA ASP A 4 3.37 19.05 -2.24
C ASP A 4 2.64 17.90 -1.52
N ARG A 5 1.42 18.16 -1.02
CA ARG A 5 0.63 17.15 -0.30
C ARG A 5 0.19 16.02 -1.22
N PHE A 6 -0.21 16.32 -2.46
CA PHE A 6 -0.61 15.29 -3.41
C PHE A 6 0.59 14.44 -3.84
N GLN A 7 1.75 15.06 -4.09
CA GLN A 7 2.98 14.32 -4.39
C GLN A 7 3.38 13.38 -3.25
N HIS A 8 3.33 13.83 -2.00
CA HIS A 8 3.66 12.98 -0.85
C HIS A 8 2.70 11.78 -0.69
N ILE A 9 1.43 11.97 -1.06
CA ILE A 9 0.43 10.89 -1.02
C ILE A 9 0.73 9.85 -2.11
N GLU A 10 1.00 10.28 -3.34
CA GLU A 10 1.32 9.36 -4.44
C GLU A 10 2.62 8.60 -4.19
N GLU A 11 3.67 9.28 -3.72
CA GLU A 11 4.93 8.62 -3.35
C GLU A 11 4.75 7.57 -2.25
N LYS A 12 3.91 7.87 -1.25
CA LYS A 12 3.58 6.90 -0.20
C LYS A 12 2.81 5.71 -0.78
N LYS A 13 1.87 5.98 -1.69
CA LYS A 13 1.06 4.97 -2.36
C LYS A 13 1.95 4.02 -3.16
N GLU A 14 2.86 4.54 -3.98
CA GLU A 14 3.80 3.74 -4.77
C GLU A 14 4.68 2.86 -3.89
N LYS A 15 5.25 3.40 -2.81
CA LYS A 15 6.07 2.62 -1.86
C LYS A 15 5.32 1.44 -1.26
N ILE A 16 4.05 1.64 -0.91
CA ILE A 16 3.22 0.56 -0.37
C ILE A 16 2.92 -0.47 -1.47
N ILE A 17 2.56 -0.04 -2.67
CA ILE A 17 2.30 -0.94 -3.79
C ILE A 17 3.52 -1.81 -4.10
N ASP A 18 4.71 -1.21 -4.19
CA ASP A 18 5.96 -1.94 -4.43
C ASP A 18 6.21 -2.98 -3.35
N PHE A 19 6.01 -2.63 -2.08
CA PHE A 19 6.13 -3.57 -0.97
C PHE A 19 5.14 -4.73 -1.07
N LEU A 20 3.88 -4.45 -1.38
CA LEU A 20 2.83 -5.46 -1.54
C LEU A 20 3.17 -6.42 -2.68
N ILE A 21 3.62 -5.90 -3.83
CA ILE A 21 4.05 -6.70 -4.98
C ILE A 21 5.24 -7.59 -4.61
N LEU A 22 6.26 -7.04 -3.95
CA LEU A 22 7.43 -7.81 -3.49
C LEU A 22 7.06 -8.88 -2.46
N SER A 23 5.99 -8.66 -1.70
CA SER A 23 5.45 -9.62 -0.73
C SER A 23 4.51 -10.66 -1.36
N GLY A 24 4.31 -10.62 -2.68
CA GLY A 24 3.45 -11.55 -3.42
C GLY A 24 1.97 -11.18 -3.45
N VAL A 25 1.60 -9.97 -3.01
CA VAL A 25 0.24 -9.44 -3.07
C VAL A 25 0.12 -8.56 -4.31
N TYR A 26 -0.74 -8.95 -5.24
CA TYR A 26 -0.92 -8.24 -6.52
C TYR A 26 -2.29 -7.56 -6.66
N LYS A 27 -3.28 -8.00 -5.87
CA LYS A 27 -4.66 -7.50 -5.92
C LYS A 27 -5.40 -7.77 -4.61
N LYS A 28 -6.42 -6.97 -4.33
CA LYS A 28 -7.37 -7.18 -3.22
C LYS A 28 -8.73 -7.55 -3.80
N GLY A 29 -9.12 -8.82 -3.64
CA GLY A 29 -10.31 -9.36 -4.29
C GLY A 29 -10.21 -9.26 -5.82
N ASN A 30 -11.05 -8.41 -6.42
CA ASN A 30 -11.08 -8.16 -7.86
C ASN A 30 -10.36 -6.87 -8.29
N PHE A 31 -9.85 -6.08 -7.34
CA PHE A 31 -9.23 -4.79 -7.63
C PHE A 31 -7.71 -4.91 -7.62
N GLN A 32 -7.05 -4.37 -8.65
CA GLN A 32 -5.60 -4.23 -8.69
C GLN A 32 -5.14 -3.20 -7.66
N LEU A 33 -3.90 -3.31 -7.18
CA LEU A 33 -3.37 -2.41 -6.14
C LEU A 33 -3.45 -0.92 -6.52
N PHE A 34 -3.26 -0.58 -7.79
CA PHE A 34 -3.36 0.80 -8.28
C PHE A 34 -4.78 1.37 -8.21
N GLU A 35 -5.79 0.50 -8.26
CA GLU A 35 -7.21 0.88 -8.14
C GLU A 35 -7.63 1.11 -6.68
N LEU A 36 -6.80 0.69 -5.72
CA LEU A 36 -7.08 0.87 -4.30
C LEU A 36 -6.79 2.30 -3.84
N THR A 37 -7.52 2.72 -2.82
CA THR A 37 -7.23 3.95 -2.08
C THR A 37 -5.99 3.77 -1.21
N LEU A 38 -5.36 4.89 -0.80
CA LEU A 38 -4.19 4.85 0.10
C LEU A 38 -4.49 4.06 1.38
N ARG A 39 -5.66 4.28 1.99
CA ARG A 39 -6.08 3.57 3.20
C ARG A 39 -6.17 2.06 2.99
N GLU A 40 -6.73 1.62 1.87
CA GLU A 40 -6.83 0.18 1.58
C GLU A 40 -5.48 -0.46 1.36
N LEU A 41 -4.53 0.26 0.78
CA LEU A 41 -3.14 -0.18 0.64
C LEU A 41 -2.44 -0.25 2.00
N GLU A 42 -2.65 0.74 2.87
CA GLU A 42 -2.14 0.75 4.25
C GLU A 42 -2.68 -0.45 5.04
N GLU A 43 -3.96 -0.79 4.92
CA GLU A 43 -4.56 -1.96 5.58
C GLU A 43 -3.90 -3.28 5.14
N GLU A 44 -3.60 -3.45 3.84
CA GLU A 44 -2.90 -4.65 3.36
C GLU A 44 -1.43 -4.68 3.81
N TYR A 45 -0.78 -3.51 3.87
CA TYR A 45 0.56 -3.38 4.39
C TYR A 45 0.62 -3.75 5.88
N GLU A 46 -0.27 -3.20 6.70
CA GLU A 46 -0.37 -3.47 8.13
C GLU A 46 -0.56 -4.96 8.39
N LYS A 47 -1.49 -5.63 7.70
CA LYS A 47 -1.69 -7.09 7.81
C LYS A 47 -0.41 -7.89 7.56
N LEU A 48 0.44 -7.49 6.60
CA LEU A 48 1.69 -8.19 6.33
C LEU A 48 2.77 -7.91 7.37
N THR A 49 2.77 -6.71 7.95
CA THR A 49 3.75 -6.32 8.98
C THR A 49 3.38 -6.79 10.38
N GLU A 50 2.09 -6.87 10.72
CA GLU A 50 1.57 -7.34 12.01
C GLU A 50 1.62 -8.86 12.13
N ASN A 51 1.63 -9.58 11.01
CA ASN A 51 1.82 -11.03 10.98
C ASN A 51 3.29 -11.47 11.09
N LYS A 52 4.25 -10.56 11.32
CA LYS A 52 5.58 -10.97 11.78
C LYS A 52 5.43 -11.43 13.23
N PRO A 53 5.65 -12.71 13.56
CA PRO A 53 5.77 -13.11 14.95
C PRO A 53 6.89 -12.26 15.56
N SER A 54 6.55 -11.50 16.60
CA SER A 54 7.54 -10.89 17.49
C SER A 54 8.39 -12.04 18.03
N ASP A 55 9.66 -12.08 17.62
CA ASP A 55 10.71 -12.90 18.24
C ASP A 55 10.94 -12.41 19.69
#